data_AF-A0AAQ0REB4-F1
#
_entry.id   AF-A0AAQ0REB4-F1
#
_cell.length_a   1.000
_cell.length_b   1.000
_cell.length_c   1.000
_cell.angle_alpha   90.00
_cell.angle_beta   90.00
_cell.angle_gamma   90.00
#
_symmetry.space_group_name_H-M   'P 1'
#
loop_
_entity.id
_entity.type
_entity.pdbx_description
1 polymer ?
#
loop_
_entity_poly.entity_id
_entity_poly.type
_entity_poly.pdbx_seq_one_letter_code
_entity_poly.pdbx_strand_id
1 'polypeptide(L)'
;MVISPSLHDHDELLGVCAIAPRRVHLLCWATSVWHGTIEYVTSRPAADPHLQDLARLRRVRDRIDREYARPLDVEALARGVNMSAGHLSRQFRQAYGEPPYAYLMTRRIERAMALLRRGDLSVTDVCFEVGCSSLGTFSSKFTELVGVPPSVYRREAEQSTAGMPSCVSKQVTRPIRNREAQTPQPQLT
;
A
#
# COMPACT_ATOMS: atom_id res chain seq x y z
N MET A 1 -57.83 36.42 24.79
CA MET A 1 -56.85 36.73 23.74
C MET A 1 -55.95 35.51 23.58
N VAL A 2 -56.50 34.45 22.98
CA VAL A 2 -56.19 33.91 21.64
C VAL A 2 -54.81 33.26 21.46
N ILE A 3 -54.83 31.92 21.35
CA ILE A 3 -54.32 31.08 20.25
C ILE A 3 -52.78 30.89 20.12
N SER A 4 -52.31 29.65 20.34
CA SER A 4 -51.14 29.06 19.62
C SER A 4 -51.59 28.66 18.20
N PRO A 5 -50.74 28.74 17.15
CA PRO A 5 -49.96 27.55 16.76
C PRO A 5 -48.65 27.78 15.93
N SER A 6 -47.76 26.78 16.01
CA SER A 6 -47.08 26.03 14.93
C SER A 6 -46.64 26.64 13.57
N LEU A 7 -45.49 26.10 13.10
CA LEU A 7 -45.03 25.88 11.69
C LEU A 7 -44.57 27.15 10.91
N HIS A 8 -43.51 27.22 10.08
CA HIS A 8 -42.64 26.31 9.29
C HIS A 8 -41.21 26.92 9.27
N ASP A 9 -40.11 26.18 9.39
CA ASP A 9 -39.43 25.32 8.40
C ASP A 9 -38.83 26.10 7.22
N HIS A 10 -37.48 26.20 7.20
CA HIS A 10 -36.65 26.26 5.99
C HIS A 10 -35.20 25.89 6.38
N ASP A 11 -34.86 24.63 6.14
CA ASP A 11 -33.77 24.20 5.25
C ASP A 11 -32.44 25.00 5.33
N GLU A 12 -31.36 24.37 5.84
CA GLU A 12 -30.15 24.17 5.03
C GLU A 12 -29.09 23.32 5.77
N LEU A 13 -28.86 22.14 5.17
CA LEU A 13 -27.58 21.50 4.91
C LEU A 13 -26.83 20.69 5.99
N LEU A 14 -27.05 19.38 5.83
CA LEU A 14 -26.03 18.39 5.48
C LEU A 14 -24.93 18.06 6.51
N GLY A 15 -25.07 16.86 7.06
CA GLY A 15 -24.22 15.80 6.52
C GLY A 15 -23.02 15.45 7.40
N VAL A 16 -23.30 14.73 8.47
CA VAL A 16 -22.37 13.81 9.12
C VAL A 16 -21.87 12.81 8.07
N CYS A 17 -20.67 13.01 7.53
CA CYS A 17 -20.08 12.10 6.56
C CYS A 17 -19.33 10.99 7.29
N ALA A 18 -19.99 9.85 7.38
CA ALA A 18 -19.50 8.59 7.91
C ALA A 18 -18.23 8.13 7.18
N ILE A 19 -17.19 7.86 7.96
CA ILE A 19 -16.03 7.08 7.54
C ILE A 19 -16.46 5.62 7.56
N ALA A 20 -16.64 5.03 6.37
CA ALA A 20 -16.79 3.59 6.21
C ALA A 20 -16.25 3.11 4.84
N PRO A 21 -15.80 1.85 4.75
CA PRO A 21 -14.64 1.43 3.99
C PRO A 21 -14.90 1.05 2.53
N ARG A 22 -13.83 1.13 1.72
CA ARG A 22 -13.79 0.74 0.30
C ARG A 22 -14.19 -0.74 0.15
N ARG A 23 -15.30 -0.93 -0.57
CA ARG A 23 -15.98 -2.19 -0.86
C ARG A 23 -15.05 -3.20 -1.54
N VAL A 24 -14.94 -4.36 -0.89
CA VAL A 24 -14.70 -5.66 -1.49
C VAL A 24 -15.91 -6.01 -2.35
N HIS A 25 -15.72 -6.24 -3.64
CA HIS A 25 -16.76 -6.80 -4.51
C HIS A 25 -16.50 -8.30 -4.64
N LEU A 26 -17.03 -9.07 -3.69
CA LEU A 26 -17.34 -10.48 -3.85
C LEU A 26 -18.84 -10.57 -4.13
N LEU A 27 -19.21 -10.98 -5.34
CA LEU A 27 -20.50 -11.58 -5.59
C LEU A 27 -20.32 -12.85 -6.42
N CYS A 28 -20.67 -13.95 -5.76
CA CYS A 28 -21.35 -15.14 -6.25
C CYS A 28 -21.41 -15.40 -7.77
N TRP A 29 -20.73 -16.47 -8.18
CA TRP A 29 -21.36 -17.48 -9.01
C TRP A 29 -21.04 -18.85 -8.41
N ALA A 30 -22.02 -19.44 -7.74
CA ALA A 30 -21.98 -20.83 -7.32
C ALA A 30 -23.34 -21.43 -7.69
N THR A 31 -23.37 -22.17 -8.78
CA THR A 31 -24.09 -23.45 -8.94
C THR A 31 -23.99 -23.88 -10.40
N SER A 32 -23.11 -24.84 -10.68
CA SER A 32 -23.37 -25.95 -11.62
C SER A 32 -22.25 -26.98 -11.49
N VAL A 33 -22.59 -28.07 -10.79
CA VAL A 33 -22.24 -29.45 -11.12
C VAL A 33 -20.83 -29.69 -11.65
N TRP A 34 -19.91 -30.03 -10.74
CA TRP A 34 -18.70 -30.78 -11.07
C TRP A 34 -19.00 -32.28 -10.92
N HIS A 35 -19.30 -32.94 -12.04
CA HIS A 35 -19.12 -34.38 -12.22
C HIS A 35 -18.13 -34.55 -13.37
N GLY A 36 -16.96 -35.14 -13.12
CA GLY A 36 -16.01 -35.44 -14.18
C GLY A 36 -14.57 -35.52 -13.69
N THR A 37 -14.20 -36.72 -13.25
CA THR A 37 -12.88 -37.35 -13.38
C THR A 37 -11.63 -36.51 -13.08
N ILE A 38 -11.05 -36.74 -11.91
CA ILE A 38 -9.63 -36.46 -11.65
C ILE A 38 -8.81 -37.42 -12.51
N GLU A 39 -8.47 -37.00 -13.74
CA GLU A 39 -7.32 -37.51 -14.46
C GLU A 39 -6.12 -36.64 -14.10
N TYR A 40 -5.33 -37.15 -13.14
CA TYR A 40 -4.07 -36.56 -12.72
C TYR A 40 -3.00 -36.84 -13.78
N VAL A 41 -3.01 -36.07 -14.88
CA VAL A 41 -1.89 -36.09 -15.83
C VAL A 41 -0.70 -35.38 -15.19
N THR A 42 0.25 -36.20 -14.73
CA THR A 42 1.61 -35.84 -14.36
C THR A 42 2.43 -35.47 -15.59
N SER A 43 2.02 -34.40 -16.27
CA SER A 43 2.91 -33.67 -17.16
C SER A 43 3.58 -32.58 -16.33
N ARG A 44 4.88 -32.71 -16.08
CA ARG A 44 5.69 -31.58 -15.60
C ARG A 44 5.47 -30.46 -16.64
N PRO A 45 4.72 -29.38 -16.36
CA PRO A 45 4.45 -28.43 -17.42
C PRO A 45 5.79 -27.79 -17.75
N ALA A 46 6.22 -27.90 -19.00
CA ALA A 46 7.16 -26.93 -19.55
C ALA A 46 6.59 -25.55 -19.16
N ALA A 47 7.32 -24.83 -18.31
CA ALA A 47 6.75 -23.79 -17.46
C ALA A 47 5.79 -22.88 -18.25
N ASP A 48 4.53 -22.82 -17.81
CA ASP A 48 3.48 -21.98 -18.39
C ASP A 48 4.06 -20.58 -18.67
N PRO A 49 4.05 -20.10 -19.95
CA PRO A 49 4.59 -18.80 -20.31
C PRO A 49 4.08 -17.67 -19.40
N HIS A 50 2.83 -17.76 -18.94
CA HIS A 50 2.25 -16.79 -18.02
C HIS A 50 2.93 -16.80 -16.65
N LEU A 51 3.22 -17.99 -16.10
CA LEU A 51 3.95 -18.13 -14.83
C LEU A 51 5.39 -17.62 -14.93
N GLN A 52 6.04 -17.84 -16.08
CA GLN A 52 7.39 -17.31 -16.32
C GLN A 52 7.42 -15.77 -16.33
N ASP A 53 6.42 -15.15 -16.97
CA ASP A 53 6.32 -13.69 -17.02
C ASP A 53 6.00 -13.10 -15.65
N LEU A 54 5.09 -13.70 -14.88
CA LEU A 54 4.87 -13.30 -13.49
C LEU A 54 6.13 -13.42 -12.64
N ALA A 55 6.93 -14.48 -12.82
CA ALA A 55 8.21 -14.64 -12.12
C ALA A 55 9.25 -13.57 -12.53
N ARG A 56 9.25 -13.12 -13.78
CA ARG A 56 10.07 -11.97 -14.24
C ARG A 56 9.61 -10.67 -13.60
N LEU A 57 8.31 -10.38 -13.62
CA LEU A 57 7.74 -9.17 -13.03
C LEU A 57 7.95 -9.11 -11.51
N ARG A 58 7.86 -10.26 -10.82
CA ARG A 58 8.20 -10.36 -9.40
C ARG A 58 9.66 -10.00 -9.13
N ARG A 59 10.60 -10.49 -9.94
CA ARG A 59 12.02 -10.11 -9.80
C ARG A 59 12.24 -8.61 -9.97
N VAL A 60 11.52 -7.97 -10.89
CA VAL A 60 11.58 -6.51 -11.05
C VAL A 60 11.06 -5.79 -9.80
N ARG A 61 9.89 -6.19 -9.29
CA ARG A 61 9.33 -5.62 -8.05
C ARG A 61 10.29 -5.80 -6.87
N ASP A 62 10.80 -7.00 -6.67
CA ASP A 62 11.73 -7.31 -5.57
C ASP A 62 13.06 -6.55 -5.70
N ARG A 63 13.46 -6.14 -6.91
CA ARG A 63 14.60 -5.24 -7.11
C ARG A 63 14.24 -3.80 -6.75
N ILE A 64 13.09 -3.30 -7.19
CA ILE A 64 12.61 -1.95 -6.82
C ILE A 64 12.49 -1.83 -5.28
N ASP A 65 11.95 -2.84 -4.61
CA ASP A 65 11.79 -2.87 -3.16
C ASP A 65 13.13 -2.84 -2.41
N ARG A 66 14.16 -3.49 -2.95
CA ARG A 66 15.49 -3.52 -2.34
C ARG A 66 16.26 -2.23 -2.59
N GLU A 67 16.07 -1.63 -3.76
CA GLU A 67 16.82 -0.48 -4.25
C GLU A 67 16.02 0.82 -4.20
N TYR A 68 14.95 0.90 -3.40
CA TYR A 68 13.99 2.01 -3.44
C TYR A 68 14.63 3.41 -3.27
N ALA A 69 15.72 3.53 -2.53
CA ALA A 69 16.40 4.80 -2.31
C ALA A 69 17.25 5.26 -3.52
N ARG A 70 17.49 4.38 -4.50
CA ARG A 70 18.28 4.70 -5.70
C ARG A 70 17.40 5.29 -6.80
N PRO A 71 17.96 6.10 -7.71
CA PRO A 71 17.25 6.54 -8.92
C PRO A 71 16.74 5.34 -9.72
N LEU A 72 15.52 5.43 -10.24
CA LEU A 72 14.91 4.37 -11.04
C LEU A 72 15.49 4.37 -12.46
N ASP A 73 16.08 3.25 -12.87
CA ASP A 73 16.44 2.99 -14.26
C ASP A 73 15.55 1.87 -14.82
N VAL A 74 14.47 2.27 -15.49
CA VAL A 74 13.49 1.32 -16.07
C VAL A 74 14.14 0.49 -17.18
N GLU A 75 15.10 1.04 -17.92
CA GLU A 75 15.82 0.31 -18.97
C GLU A 75 16.71 -0.78 -18.34
N ALA A 76 17.41 -0.47 -17.25
CA ALA A 76 18.19 -1.49 -16.52
C ALA A 76 17.32 -2.56 -15.87
N LEU A 77 16.11 -2.23 -15.42
CA LEU A 77 15.15 -3.22 -14.93
C LEU A 77 14.70 -4.14 -16.07
N ALA A 78 14.37 -3.57 -17.23
CA ALA A 78 13.87 -4.30 -18.39
C ALA A 78 14.93 -5.22 -18.98
N ARG A 79 16.18 -4.74 -19.12
CA ARG A 79 17.34 -5.57 -19.50
C ARG A 79 17.54 -6.75 -18.55
N GLY A 80 17.34 -6.55 -17.24
CA GLY A 80 17.46 -7.62 -16.24
C GLY A 80 16.46 -8.77 -16.39
N VAL A 81 15.39 -8.59 -17.17
CA VAL A 81 14.36 -9.61 -17.44
C VAL A 81 14.12 -9.85 -18.93
N ASN A 82 15.02 -9.39 -19.80
CA ASN A 82 14.93 -9.53 -21.27
C ASN A 82 13.63 -8.95 -21.87
N MET A 83 13.21 -7.79 -21.39
CA MET A 83 12.08 -7.03 -21.93
C MET A 83 12.54 -5.66 -22.42
N SER A 84 11.77 -5.03 -23.31
CA SER A 84 11.88 -3.59 -23.55
C SER A 84 11.24 -2.82 -22.39
N ALA A 85 11.69 -1.60 -22.11
CA ALA A 85 11.13 -0.78 -21.03
C ALA A 85 9.63 -0.50 -21.19
N GLY A 86 9.17 -0.30 -22.43
CA GLY A 86 7.75 -0.12 -22.74
C GLY A 86 6.94 -1.39 -22.47
N HIS A 87 7.45 -2.57 -22.84
CA HIS A 87 6.79 -3.85 -22.55
C HIS A 87 6.74 -4.10 -21.05
N LEU A 88 7.88 -3.92 -20.35
CA LEU A 88 7.95 -4.05 -18.90
C LEU A 88 6.92 -3.15 -18.21
N SER A 89 6.83 -1.87 -18.59
CA SER A 89 5.92 -0.92 -17.94
C SER A 89 4.45 -1.33 -18.09
N ARG A 90 4.06 -1.85 -19.26
CA ARG A 90 2.69 -2.34 -19.51
C ARG A 90 2.39 -3.61 -18.70
N GLN A 91 3.28 -4.59 -18.74
CA GLN A 91 3.11 -5.86 -18.03
C GLN A 91 3.14 -5.67 -16.51
N PHE A 92 4.04 -4.81 -16.01
CA PHE A 92 4.10 -4.49 -14.59
C PHE A 92 2.82 -3.81 -14.11
N ARG A 93 2.25 -2.87 -14.90
CA ARG A 93 0.96 -2.27 -14.58
C ARG A 93 -0.19 -3.28 -14.62
N GLN A 94 -0.19 -4.21 -15.57
CA GLN A 94 -1.22 -5.26 -15.62
C GLN A 94 -1.14 -6.19 -14.40
N ALA A 95 0.06 -6.51 -13.93
CA ALA A 95 0.26 -7.40 -12.78
C ALA A 95 0.07 -6.72 -11.41
N TYR A 96 0.45 -5.44 -11.27
CA TYR A 96 0.49 -4.74 -9.97
C TYR A 96 -0.41 -3.51 -9.89
N GLY A 97 -1.17 -3.19 -10.94
CA GLY A 97 -2.13 -2.09 -10.99
C GLY A 97 -1.53 -0.72 -11.35
N GLU A 98 -0.21 -0.56 -11.23
CA GLU A 98 0.48 0.71 -11.47
C GLU A 98 1.83 0.52 -12.18
N PRO A 99 2.35 1.52 -12.93
CA PRO A 99 3.65 1.41 -13.58
C PRO A 99 4.82 1.48 -12.57
N PRO A 100 6.03 1.04 -12.95
CA PRO A 100 7.18 0.93 -12.03
C PRO A 100 7.54 2.22 -11.26
N TYR A 101 7.41 3.39 -11.89
CA TYR A 101 7.72 4.67 -11.24
C TYR A 101 6.70 5.03 -10.14
N ALA A 102 5.41 4.80 -10.40
CA ALA A 102 4.35 5.03 -9.42
C ALA A 102 4.54 4.09 -8.23
N TYR A 103 4.79 2.81 -8.50
CA TYR A 103 5.11 1.81 -7.48
C TYR A 103 6.28 2.23 -6.60
N LEU A 104 7.41 2.62 -7.21
CA LEU A 104 8.57 3.11 -6.46
C LEU A 104 8.21 4.27 -5.53
N MET A 105 7.42 5.24 -6.01
CA MET A 105 7.02 6.38 -5.21
C MET A 105 6.17 5.94 -4.01
N THR A 106 5.22 5.03 -4.21
CA THR A 106 4.43 4.43 -3.12
C THR A 106 5.34 3.80 -2.06
N ARG A 107 6.33 2.99 -2.47
CA ARG A 107 7.31 2.37 -1.56
C ARG A 107 8.14 3.40 -0.79
N ARG A 108 8.55 4.50 -1.44
CA ARG A 108 9.27 5.61 -0.80
C ARG A 108 8.41 6.32 0.24
N ILE A 109 7.14 6.59 -0.07
CA ILE A 109 6.21 7.21 0.88
C ILE A 109 5.95 6.29 2.08
N GLU A 110 5.77 4.99 1.86
CA GLU A 110 5.66 4.01 2.96
C GLU A 110 6.87 4.05 3.89
N ARG A 111 8.08 4.12 3.32
CA ARG A 111 9.31 4.24 4.10
C ARG A 111 9.39 5.58 4.84
N ALA A 112 9.01 6.68 4.17
CA ALA A 112 8.98 8.01 4.74
C ALA A 112 8.05 8.10 5.96
N MET A 113 6.85 7.51 5.88
CA MET A 113 5.94 7.44 7.02
C MET A 113 6.58 6.78 8.24
N ALA A 114 7.32 5.68 8.04
CA ALA A 114 8.03 5.01 9.13
C ALA A 114 9.13 5.88 9.75
N LEU A 115 9.86 6.64 8.94
CA LEU A 115 10.90 7.56 9.41
C LEU A 115 10.31 8.78 10.15
N LEU A 116 9.23 9.36 9.62
CA LEU A 116 8.55 10.49 10.26
C LEU A 116 7.92 10.10 11.59
N ARG A 117 7.34 8.90 11.72
CA ARG A 117 6.82 8.40 13.01
C ARG A 117 7.90 8.19 14.05
N ARG A 118 9.13 7.87 13.62
CA ARG A 118 10.28 7.70 14.52
C ARG A 118 10.76 9.04 15.08
N GLY A 119 10.57 10.15 14.35
CA GLY A 119 10.85 11.51 14.82
C GLY A 119 12.33 11.92 14.82
N ASP A 120 13.24 11.07 14.35
CA ASP A 120 14.70 11.33 14.39
C ASP A 120 15.22 12.21 13.24
N LEU A 121 14.41 12.45 12.20
CA LEU A 121 14.80 13.16 10.97
C LEU A 121 13.81 14.28 10.64
N SER A 122 14.31 15.37 10.04
CA SER A 122 13.43 16.42 9.50
C SER A 122 12.69 15.91 8.26
N VAL A 123 11.62 16.61 7.86
CA VAL A 123 10.88 16.25 6.62
C VAL A 123 11.79 16.31 5.39
N THR A 124 12.69 17.29 5.34
CA THR A 124 13.66 17.45 4.26
C THR A 124 14.66 16.29 4.24
N ASP A 125 15.19 15.91 5.40
CA ASP A 125 16.13 14.78 5.49
C ASP A 125 15.44 13.47 5.08
N VAL A 126 14.21 13.25 5.53
CA VAL A 126 13.41 12.08 5.13
C VAL A 126 13.21 12.03 3.61
N CYS A 127 12.92 13.16 2.96
CA CYS A 127 12.75 13.22 1.52
C CYS A 127 13.99 12.68 0.77
N PHE A 128 15.18 13.14 1.16
CA PHE A 128 16.42 12.69 0.52
C PHE A 128 16.84 11.28 0.95
N GLU A 129 16.59 10.90 2.20
CA GLU A 129 16.86 9.56 2.74
C GLU A 129 16.06 8.47 1.99
N VAL A 130 14.81 8.76 1.59
CA VAL A 130 14.02 7.83 0.77
C VAL A 130 14.35 7.90 -0.73
N GLY A 131 15.30 8.74 -1.13
CA GLY A 131 15.79 8.85 -2.51
C GLY A 131 14.99 9.79 -3.42
N CYS A 132 14.10 10.63 -2.87
CA CYS A 132 13.43 11.66 -3.67
C CYS A 132 14.39 12.81 -3.98
N SER A 133 14.33 13.31 -5.21
CA SER A 133 15.21 14.40 -5.68
C SER A 133 14.65 15.79 -5.41
N SER A 134 13.35 15.91 -5.12
CA SER A 134 12.70 17.19 -4.85
C SER A 134 11.71 17.10 -3.69
N LEU A 135 11.75 18.10 -2.81
CA LEU A 135 10.85 18.20 -1.67
C LEU A 135 9.39 18.46 -2.12
N GLY A 136 9.21 19.19 -3.22
CA GLY A 136 7.89 19.48 -3.78
C GLY A 136 7.19 18.22 -4.28
N THR A 137 7.84 17.43 -5.14
CA THR A 137 7.28 16.16 -5.65
C THR A 137 7.02 15.18 -4.52
N PHE A 138 7.95 15.09 -3.56
CA PHE A 138 7.75 14.27 -2.36
C PHE A 138 6.52 14.71 -1.57
N SER A 139 6.39 16.00 -1.25
CA SER A 139 5.29 16.51 -0.42
C SER A 139 3.93 16.33 -1.09
N SER A 140 3.84 16.59 -2.40
CA SER A 140 2.60 16.36 -3.15
C SER A 140 2.22 14.88 -3.16
N LYS A 141 3.17 13.98 -3.48
CA LYS A 141 2.91 12.53 -3.50
C LYS A 141 2.61 11.95 -2.13
N PHE A 142 3.29 12.44 -1.10
CA PHE A 142 3.00 12.07 0.29
C PHE A 142 1.56 12.44 0.64
N THR A 143 1.15 13.68 0.39
CA THR A 143 -0.20 14.16 0.71
C THR A 143 -1.26 13.42 -0.08
N GLU A 144 -1.02 13.14 -1.36
CA GLU A 144 -1.91 12.35 -2.23
C GLU A 144 -2.15 10.94 -1.68
N LEU A 145 -1.10 10.27 -1.19
CA LEU A 145 -1.18 8.88 -0.74
C LEU A 145 -1.60 8.74 0.74
N VAL A 146 -1.21 9.69 1.59
CA VAL A 146 -1.42 9.63 3.06
C VAL A 146 -2.64 10.44 3.50
N GLY A 147 -3.05 11.43 2.71
CA GLY A 147 -4.19 12.32 2.99
C GLY A 147 -3.84 13.57 3.80
N VAL A 148 -2.64 13.64 4.39
CA VAL A 148 -2.15 14.81 5.13
C VAL A 148 -0.71 15.15 4.75
N PRO A 149 -0.28 16.42 4.86
CA PRO A 149 1.10 16.82 4.59
C PRO A 149 2.12 16.14 5.54
N PRO A 150 3.37 15.91 5.09
CA PRO A 150 4.37 15.20 5.89
C PRO A 150 4.74 15.92 7.20
N SER A 151 4.69 17.25 7.24
CA SER A 151 4.93 18.03 8.46
C SER A 151 3.82 17.84 9.50
N VAL A 152 2.56 17.77 9.06
CA VAL A 152 1.40 17.48 9.91
C VAL A 152 1.50 16.06 10.45
N TYR A 153 1.76 15.10 9.56
CA TYR A 153 1.92 13.69 9.91
C TYR A 153 3.00 13.46 10.98
N ARG A 154 4.15 14.12 10.85
CA ARG A 154 5.23 14.05 11.84
C ARG A 154 4.80 14.61 13.20
N ARG A 155 4.16 15.79 13.22
CA ARG A 155 3.72 16.44 14.45
C ARG A 155 2.69 15.59 15.21
N GLU A 156 1.76 14.95 14.50
CA GLU A 156 0.78 14.03 15.10
C GLU A 156 1.46 12.79 15.71
N ALA A 157 2.49 12.26 15.04
CA ALA A 157 3.29 11.16 15.57
C ALA A 157 4.09 11.55 16.82
N GLU A 158 4.64 12.77 16.87
CA GLU A 158 5.30 13.30 18.06
C GLU A 158 4.32 13.46 19.23
N GLN A 159 3.12 13.98 18.98
CA GLN A 159 2.09 14.20 20.00
C GLN A 159 1.54 12.90 20.59
N SER A 160 1.35 11.86 19.77
CA SER A 160 0.95 10.53 20.25
C SER A 160 2.01 9.85 21.12
N THR A 161 3.25 10.31 21.05
CA THR A 161 4.39 9.83 21.84
C THR A 161 4.76 10.78 22.99
N ALA A 162 4.14 11.97 23.05
CA ALA A 162 4.45 13.00 24.03
C ALA A 162 4.09 12.51 25.45
N GLY A 163 5.08 12.52 26.34
CA GLY A 163 4.97 12.03 27.72
C GLY A 163 5.54 10.64 27.95
N MET A 164 5.91 9.90 26.90
CA MET A 164 6.63 8.63 27.04
C MET A 164 8.15 8.86 27.05
N PRO A 165 8.90 8.25 28.01
CA PRO A 165 10.36 8.19 27.92
C PRO A 165 10.80 7.55 26.60
N SER A 166 11.88 8.04 26.00
CA SER A 166 12.31 7.62 24.65
C SER A 166 12.54 6.10 24.49
N CYS A 167 12.86 5.40 25.59
CA CYS A 167 12.93 3.94 25.62
C CYS A 167 11.56 3.27 25.42
N VAL A 168 10.51 3.81 26.05
CA VAL A 168 9.12 3.33 25.94
C VAL A 168 8.59 3.64 24.54
N SER A 169 8.81 4.85 24.04
CA SER A 169 8.43 5.26 22.69
C SER A 169 9.01 4.34 21.61
N LYS A 170 10.30 3.99 21.72
CA LYS A 170 10.97 3.06 20.80
C LYS A 170 10.49 1.61 20.94
N GLN A 171 9.96 1.22 22.11
CA GLN A 171 9.40 -0.11 22.34
C GLN A 171 7.97 -0.22 21.79
N VAL A 172 7.15 0.83 21.92
CA VAL A 172 5.75 0.84 21.47
C VAL A 172 5.63 1.08 19.96
N THR A 173 6.52 1.89 19.37
CA THR A 173 6.56 2.12 17.91
C THR A 173 7.32 1.03 17.15
N ARG A 174 7.92 0.07 17.86
CA ARG A 174 8.67 -1.03 17.26
C ARG A 174 7.72 -1.90 16.44
N PRO A 175 7.94 -2.10 15.13
CA PRO A 175 7.07 -2.95 14.33
C PRO A 175 6.98 -4.34 14.96
N ILE A 176 5.77 -4.78 15.29
CA ILE A 176 5.53 -6.14 15.77
C ILE A 176 5.98 -7.07 14.66
N ARG A 177 7.05 -7.83 14.92
CA ARG A 177 7.44 -8.93 14.04
C ARG A 177 6.24 -9.86 14.05
N ASN A 178 5.54 -9.97 12.92
CA ASN A 178 4.49 -10.98 12.74
C ASN A 178 5.15 -12.33 13.02
N ARG A 179 5.05 -12.83 14.26
CA ARG A 179 5.17 -14.25 14.53
C ARG A 179 4.03 -14.85 13.74
N GLU A 180 4.40 -15.72 12.83
CA GLU A 180 3.57 -16.50 11.92
C GLU A 180 2.14 -16.71 12.45
N ALA A 181 1.17 -16.52 11.55
CA ALA A 181 -0.24 -16.76 11.79
C ALA A 181 -0.43 -18.00 12.68
N GLN A 182 -0.95 -17.78 13.90
CA GLN A 182 -1.34 -18.87 14.78
C GLN A 182 -2.35 -19.72 14.01
N THR A 183 -1.93 -20.92 13.61
CA THR A 183 -2.82 -21.87 12.95
C THR A 183 -3.85 -22.30 14.00
N PRO A 184 -5.16 -22.19 13.75
CA PRO A 184 -6.15 -22.64 14.73
C PRO A 184 -5.96 -24.15 14.95
N GLN A 185 -5.69 -24.55 16.19
CA GLN A 185 -5.61 -25.95 16.58
C GLN A 185 -6.96 -26.64 16.31
N PRO A 186 -7.00 -27.79 15.62
CA PRO A 186 -8.23 -28.57 15.54
C PRO A 186 -8.55 -29.10 16.94
N GLN A 187 -9.73 -28.75 17.47
CA GLN A 187 -10.25 -29.39 18.66
C GLN A 187 -10.60 -30.83 18.34
N LEU A 188 -9.81 -31.76 18.87
CA LEU A 188 -10.18 -33.18 18.96
C LEU A 188 -11.23 -33.29 20.08
N THR A 189 -12.48 -33.52 19.68
CA THR A 189 -13.51 -34.15 20.50
C THR A 189 -13.64 -35.61 20.12
#